data_AF-A0A0G4LJF7-F1
#
_entry.id   AF-A0A0G4LJF7-F1
#
_cell.length_a   1.000
_cell.length_b   1.000
_cell.length_c   1.000
_cell.angle_alpha   90.00
_cell.angle_beta   90.00
_cell.angle_gamma   90.00
#
_symmetry.space_group_name_H-M   'P 1'
#
loop_
_entity.id
_entity.type
_entity.pdbx_description
1 polymer ?
#
loop_
_entity_poly.entity_id
_entity_poly.type
_entity_poly.pdbx_seq_one_letter_code
_entity_poly.pdbx_strand_id
1 'polypeptide(L)'
;MATKTFYLLGEDPSTSQEIEVSSSLDEQGLQHLVASHFAIVDPNGIGFVSDNVALTAMADILAAEGLIAMTIDGKAVREVPGPKGLPFIGNYFEVYPDHLGNHQRLFEKYGPLVKTTNLGSTIYQTNDPTLANIVFGETDFFSKRIIDGHPLQPIKNKEAGVFLGDTDTEEWKVAHKFLPPALGPK
;
A
#
# COMPACT_ATOMS: atom_id res chain seq x y z
N MET A 1 -17.63 3.61 25.39
CA MET A 1 -16.45 3.89 24.55
C MET A 1 -15.23 3.77 25.45
N ALA A 2 -14.17 3.14 24.95
CA ALA A 2 -12.91 2.97 25.66
C ALA A 2 -11.76 3.33 24.71
N THR A 3 -10.83 4.15 25.17
CA THR A 3 -9.63 4.48 24.40
C THR A 3 -8.64 3.32 24.52
N LYS A 4 -8.15 2.84 23.37
CA LYS A 4 -7.14 1.78 23.27
C LYS A 4 -5.99 2.23 22.40
N THR A 5 -4.80 1.76 22.74
CA THR A 5 -3.57 2.16 22.06
C THR A 5 -3.09 1.01 21.19
N PHE A 6 -3.14 1.19 19.88
CA PHE A 6 -2.77 0.16 18.90
C PHE A 6 -1.44 0.50 18.24
N TYR A 7 -0.69 -0.50 17.80
CA TYR A 7 0.49 -0.33 16.94
C TYR A 7 0.65 -1.51 15.99
N LEU A 8 1.36 -1.35 14.88
CA LEU A 8 1.66 -2.46 13.98
C LEU A 8 2.81 -3.31 14.54
N LEU A 9 2.57 -4.61 14.75
CA LEU A 9 3.61 -5.53 15.17
C LEU A 9 4.74 -5.54 14.13
N GLY A 10 5.97 -5.27 14.53
CA GLY A 10 7.13 -5.15 13.63
C GLY A 10 7.61 -3.71 13.45
N GLU A 11 6.78 -2.73 13.79
CA GLU A 11 7.20 -1.34 13.98
C GLU A 11 7.57 -1.06 15.44
N ASP A 12 8.19 0.09 15.67
CA ASP A 12 8.49 0.57 17.01
C ASP A 12 7.18 0.95 17.74
N PRO A 13 6.97 0.51 18.99
CA PRO A 13 5.77 0.87 19.76
C PRO A 13 5.51 2.38 19.88
N SER A 14 6.52 3.23 19.67
CA SER A 14 6.36 4.69 19.59
C SER A 14 5.47 5.15 18.43
N THR A 15 5.24 4.32 17.40
CA THR A 15 4.30 4.61 16.29
C THR A 15 2.84 4.33 16.66
N SER A 16 2.58 3.93 17.91
CA SER A 16 1.24 3.62 18.38
C SER A 16 0.27 4.81 18.26
N GLN A 17 -1.00 4.50 18.06
CA GLN A 17 -2.09 5.48 18.00
C GLN A 17 -3.17 5.14 19.01
N GLU A 18 -3.68 6.15 19.70
CA GLU A 18 -4.86 6.04 20.54
C GLU A 18 -6.13 6.13 19.68
N ILE A 19 -7.00 5.13 19.83
CA ILE A 19 -8.24 4.99 19.07
C ILE A 19 -9.39 4.75 20.04
N GLU A 20 -10.47 5.52 19.89
CA GLU A 20 -11.70 5.30 20.65
C GLU A 20 -12.48 4.11 20.09
N VAL A 21 -12.64 3.06 20.91
CA VAL A 21 -13.36 1.85 20.56
C VAL A 21 -14.73 1.86 21.22
N SER A 22 -15.80 1.76 20.41
CA SER A 22 -17.15 1.57 20.92
C SER A 22 -17.38 0.11 21.32
N SER A 23 -18.05 -0.12 22.44
CA SER A 23 -18.46 -1.46 22.89
C SER A 23 -19.52 -2.12 22.00
N SER A 24 -20.11 -1.36 21.06
CA SER A 24 -21.07 -1.86 20.08
C SER A 24 -20.42 -2.37 18.79
N LEU A 25 -19.09 -2.18 18.61
CA LEU A 25 -18.39 -2.70 17.44
C LEU A 25 -18.22 -4.22 17.57
N ASP A 26 -18.41 -4.90 16.44
CA ASP A 26 -17.93 -6.27 16.27
C ASP A 26 -16.47 -6.26 15.78
N GLU A 27 -15.91 -7.46 15.60
CA GLU A 27 -14.54 -7.65 15.16
C GLU A 27 -14.27 -6.97 13.82
N GLN A 28 -15.15 -7.16 12.83
CA GLN A 28 -15.01 -6.56 11.51
C GLN A 28 -15.03 -5.02 11.58
N GLY A 29 -15.96 -4.46 12.37
CA GLY A 29 -16.02 -3.02 12.59
C GLY A 29 -14.74 -2.47 13.22
N LEU A 30 -14.14 -3.19 14.17
CA LEU A 30 -12.85 -2.81 14.74
C LEU A 30 -11.71 -2.90 13.72
N GLN A 31 -11.63 -3.98 12.94
CA GLN A 31 -10.63 -4.15 11.88
C GLN A 31 -10.69 -2.99 10.86
N HIS A 32 -11.88 -2.62 10.40
CA HIS A 32 -12.06 -1.48 9.51
C HIS A 32 -11.67 -0.14 10.17
N LEU A 33 -12.02 0.06 11.44
CA LEU A 33 -11.66 1.25 12.18
C LEU A 33 -10.14 1.41 12.24
N VAL A 34 -9.43 0.40 12.76
CA VAL A 34 -7.97 0.49 12.89
C VAL A 34 -7.27 0.53 11.54
N ALA A 35 -7.80 -0.14 10.51
CA ALA A 35 -7.27 -0.06 9.16
C ALA A 35 -7.25 1.37 8.61
N SER A 36 -8.30 2.16 8.90
CA SER A 36 -8.36 3.56 8.47
C SER A 36 -7.32 4.45 9.15
N HIS A 37 -6.97 4.16 10.41
CA HIS A 37 -5.96 4.90 11.17
C HIS A 37 -4.52 4.55 10.76
N PHE A 38 -4.29 3.31 10.33
CA PHE A 38 -2.97 2.79 9.98
C PHE A 38 -2.74 2.62 8.48
N ALA A 39 -3.65 3.11 7.63
CA ALA A 39 -3.57 3.00 6.16
C ALA A 39 -3.42 1.54 5.68
N ILE A 40 -4.14 0.61 6.31
CA ILE A 40 -4.14 -0.80 5.94
C ILE A 40 -5.18 -1.01 4.84
N VAL A 41 -4.71 -1.49 3.69
CA VAL A 41 -5.52 -1.62 2.47
C VAL A 41 -6.53 -2.78 2.51
N ASP A 42 -6.23 -3.85 3.25
CA ASP A 42 -7.12 -4.99 3.48
C ASP A 42 -7.27 -5.24 4.99
N PRO A 43 -8.45 -4.92 5.57
CA PRO A 43 -8.68 -5.05 7.00
C PRO A 43 -8.89 -6.49 7.48
N ASN A 44 -9.27 -7.42 6.59
CA ASN A 44 -9.74 -8.75 7.00
C ASN A 44 -8.65 -9.59 7.69
N GLY A 45 -7.39 -9.34 7.37
CA GLY A 45 -6.23 -10.04 7.93
C GLY A 45 -5.75 -9.50 9.28
N ILE A 46 -6.38 -8.46 9.84
CA ILE A 46 -5.90 -7.80 11.05
C ILE A 46 -6.23 -8.65 12.28
N GLY A 47 -5.19 -9.07 13.00
CA GLY A 47 -5.31 -9.76 14.29
C GLY A 47 -4.75 -8.93 15.44
N PHE A 48 -5.26 -9.12 16.66
CA PHE A 48 -4.88 -8.33 17.85
C PHE A 48 -4.12 -9.19 18.86
N VAL A 49 -3.03 -8.65 19.42
CA VAL A 49 -2.17 -9.32 20.40
C VAL A 49 -1.85 -8.37 21.54
N SER A 50 -1.98 -8.82 22.80
CA SER A 50 -1.47 -8.12 23.98
C SER A 50 -0.75 -9.11 24.89
N ASP A 51 0.37 -8.71 25.49
CA ASP A 51 1.20 -9.56 26.37
C ASP A 51 1.53 -10.95 25.79
N ASN A 52 1.80 -11.02 24.47
CA ASN A 52 2.03 -12.26 23.70
C ASN A 52 0.83 -13.23 23.66
N VAL A 53 -0.38 -12.75 23.96
CA VAL A 53 -1.63 -13.50 23.87
C VAL A 53 -2.50 -12.91 22.77
N ALA A 54 -2.99 -13.76 21.87
CA ALA A 54 -3.93 -13.35 20.83
C ALA A 54 -5.29 -13.03 21.46
N LEU A 55 -5.81 -11.84 21.16
CA LEU A 55 -7.12 -11.38 21.61
C LEU A 55 -8.14 -11.69 20.53
N THR A 56 -8.99 -12.70 20.75
CA THR A 56 -9.97 -13.18 19.76
C THR A 56 -11.39 -12.71 20.04
N ALA A 57 -11.65 -12.10 21.20
CA ALA A 57 -12.97 -11.56 21.55
C ALA A 57 -12.89 -10.06 21.83
N MET A 58 -13.93 -9.33 21.41
CA MET A 58 -14.05 -7.89 21.67
C MET A 58 -13.97 -7.54 23.17
N ALA A 59 -14.46 -8.43 24.05
CA ALA A 59 -14.35 -8.25 25.49
C ALA A 59 -12.90 -8.20 25.96
N ASP A 60 -12.03 -9.05 25.40
CA ASP A 60 -10.61 -9.10 25.77
C ASP A 60 -9.86 -7.86 25.26
N ILE A 61 -10.20 -7.38 24.06
CA ILE A 61 -9.65 -6.13 23.51
C ILE A 61 -10.04 -4.93 24.39
N LEU A 62 -11.30 -4.87 24.83
CA LEU A 62 -11.79 -3.81 25.71
C LEU A 62 -11.22 -3.92 27.13
N ALA A 63 -10.89 -5.12 27.59
CA ALA A 63 -10.27 -5.36 28.89
C ALA A 63 -8.74 -5.20 28.89
N ALA A 64 -8.09 -5.34 27.73
CA ALA A 64 -6.63 -5.28 27.62
C ALA A 64 -6.08 -3.96 28.18
N GLU A 65 -5.12 -4.07 29.08
CA GLU A 65 -4.38 -2.93 29.61
C GLU A 65 -3.10 -2.73 28.79
N GLY A 66 -2.76 -1.48 28.47
CA GLY A 66 -1.56 -1.16 27.71
C GLY A 66 -1.70 -1.25 26.19
N LEU A 67 -0.60 -1.60 25.52
CA LEU A 67 -0.45 -1.58 24.07
C LEU A 67 -1.00 -2.84 23.42
N ILE A 68 -1.81 -2.68 22.37
CA ILE A 68 -2.32 -3.77 21.56
C ILE A 68 -1.56 -3.80 20.23
N ALA A 69 -0.81 -4.87 20.00
CA ALA A 69 -0.12 -5.10 18.75
C ALA A 69 -1.10 -5.62 17.69
N MET A 70 -1.03 -5.07 16.49
CA MET A 70 -1.79 -5.51 15.33
C MET A 70 -0.90 -6.32 14.40
N THR A 71 -1.33 -7.52 14.07
CA THR A 71 -0.69 -8.41 13.11
C THR A 71 -1.43 -8.35 11.78
N ILE A 72 -0.73 -8.62 10.67
CA ILE A 72 -1.34 -8.79 9.34
C ILE A 72 -1.17 -10.26 8.95
N ASP A 73 -2.28 -10.98 8.81
CA ASP A 73 -2.33 -12.43 8.58
C ASP A 73 -1.48 -13.21 9.60
N GLY A 74 -1.53 -12.78 10.87
CA GLY A 74 -0.76 -13.38 11.96
C GLY A 74 0.76 -13.10 11.92
N LYS A 75 1.22 -12.17 11.08
CA LYS A 75 2.63 -11.81 10.94
C LYS A 75 2.88 -10.36 11.34
N ALA A 76 4.13 -10.10 11.73
CA ALA A 76 4.63 -8.75 11.87
C ALA A 76 4.77 -8.08 10.49
N VAL A 77 4.45 -6.79 10.41
CA VAL A 77 4.77 -5.96 9.25
C VAL A 77 6.27 -5.80 9.11
N ARG A 78 6.71 -5.51 7.89
CA ARG A 78 8.13 -5.33 7.58
C ARG A 78 8.29 -4.48 6.34
N GLU A 79 9.47 -3.89 6.20
CA GLU A 79 9.90 -3.23 4.97
C GLU A 79 9.81 -4.19 3.76
N VAL A 80 9.50 -3.61 2.60
CA VAL A 80 9.52 -4.34 1.33
C VAL A 80 10.98 -4.66 0.96
N PRO A 81 11.30 -5.92 0.62
CA PRO A 81 12.65 -6.33 0.31
C PRO A 81 13.13 -5.76 -1.03
N GLY A 82 14.44 -5.68 -1.19
CA GLY A 82 15.05 -5.23 -2.43
C GLY A 82 16.58 -5.25 -2.39
N PRO A 83 17.23 -5.05 -3.54
CA PRO A 83 18.68 -4.94 -3.60
C PRO A 83 19.16 -3.67 -2.90
N LYS A 84 20.35 -3.75 -2.27
CA LYS A 84 20.99 -2.57 -1.70
C LYS A 84 21.48 -1.65 -2.82
N GLY A 85 21.03 -0.40 -2.80
CA GLY A 85 21.43 0.59 -3.81
C GLY A 85 22.88 1.06 -3.66
N LEU A 86 23.50 1.42 -4.78
CA LEU A 86 24.78 2.15 -4.81
C LEU A 86 24.57 3.63 -4.46
N PRO A 87 25.59 4.32 -3.92
CA PRO A 87 25.51 5.76 -3.70
C PRO A 87 25.13 6.52 -4.98
N PHE A 88 24.24 7.51 -4.86
CA PHE A 88 23.71 8.38 -5.93
C PHE A 88 22.87 7.69 -7.02
N ILE A 89 23.27 6.51 -7.48
CA ILE A 89 22.66 5.81 -8.62
C ILE A 89 21.54 4.84 -8.16
N GLY A 90 21.67 4.30 -6.94
CA GLY A 90 20.74 3.33 -6.39
C GLY A 90 20.84 1.97 -7.09
N ASN A 91 19.71 1.43 -7.53
CA ASN A 91 19.56 0.09 -8.11
C ASN A 91 19.53 0.11 -9.65
N TYR A 92 19.93 1.21 -10.29
CA TYR A 92 19.82 1.36 -11.75
C TYR A 92 20.42 0.18 -12.53
N PHE A 93 21.61 -0.29 -12.14
CA PHE A 93 22.30 -1.41 -12.78
C PHE A 93 21.75 -2.79 -12.38
N GLU A 94 20.90 -2.88 -11.36
CA GLU A 94 20.13 -4.09 -11.07
C GLU A 94 18.93 -4.21 -12.01
N VAL A 95 18.47 -3.10 -12.61
CA VAL A 95 17.28 -3.03 -13.47
C VAL A 95 17.65 -2.96 -14.95
N TYR A 96 18.59 -2.11 -15.34
CA TYR A 96 18.90 -1.82 -16.74
C TYR A 96 20.18 -2.53 -17.23
N PRO A 97 20.31 -2.82 -18.53
CA PRO A 97 19.40 -2.43 -19.63
C PRO A 97 18.19 -3.36 -19.84
N ASP A 98 18.29 -4.63 -19.44
CA ASP A 98 17.19 -5.60 -19.60
C ASP A 98 16.22 -5.55 -18.42
N HIS A 99 15.35 -4.54 -18.41
CA HIS A 99 14.39 -4.38 -17.33
C HIS A 99 13.44 -5.57 -17.18
N LEU A 100 13.03 -6.26 -18.25
CA LEU A 100 12.10 -7.39 -18.12
C LEU A 100 12.78 -8.58 -17.42
N GLY A 101 13.93 -9.03 -17.93
CA GLY A 101 14.65 -10.15 -17.35
C GLY A 101 15.17 -9.85 -15.93
N ASN A 102 15.63 -8.63 -15.70
CA ASN A 102 16.14 -8.23 -14.39
C ASN A 102 15.06 -8.15 -13.31
N HIS A 103 13.87 -7.61 -13.61
CA HIS A 103 12.77 -7.63 -12.63
C HIS A 103 12.34 -9.06 -12.31
N GLN A 104 12.28 -9.95 -13.30
CA GLN A 104 11.99 -11.37 -13.08
C GLN A 104 12.99 -11.99 -12.08
N ARG A 105 14.30 -11.78 -12.30
CA ARG A 105 15.35 -12.21 -11.37
C ARG A 105 15.17 -11.62 -9.95
N LEU A 106 14.74 -10.37 -9.84
CA LEU A 106 14.49 -9.72 -8.55
C LEU A 106 13.29 -10.35 -7.83
N PHE A 107 12.20 -10.64 -8.55
CA PHE A 107 11.04 -11.33 -7.97
C PHE A 107 11.38 -12.75 -7.48
N GLU A 108 12.19 -13.49 -8.24
CA GLU A 108 12.67 -14.82 -7.83
C GLU A 108 13.52 -14.76 -6.54
N LYS A 109 14.29 -13.68 -6.36
CA LYS A 109 15.19 -13.52 -5.21
C LYS A 109 14.52 -12.94 -3.97
N TYR A 110 13.65 -11.95 -4.15
CA TYR A 110 13.09 -11.15 -3.05
C TYR A 110 11.61 -11.43 -2.79
N GLY A 111 10.96 -12.19 -3.67
CA GLY A 111 9.54 -12.51 -3.57
C GLY A 111 8.67 -11.55 -4.41
N PRO A 112 7.34 -11.63 -4.23
CA PRO A 112 6.37 -11.05 -5.16
C PRO A 112 6.30 -9.51 -5.16
N LEU A 113 6.90 -8.83 -4.17
CA LEU A 113 6.90 -7.38 -4.04
C LEU A 113 8.33 -6.93 -3.76
N VAL A 114 8.87 -6.09 -4.64
CA VAL A 114 10.25 -5.62 -4.59
C VAL A 114 10.31 -4.10 -4.61
N LYS A 115 11.18 -3.55 -3.77
CA LYS A 115 11.52 -2.13 -3.71
C LYS A 115 12.85 -1.89 -4.42
N THR A 116 12.88 -0.91 -5.33
CA THR A 116 14.12 -0.38 -5.90
C THR A 116 14.14 1.13 -5.80
N THR A 117 15.32 1.72 -5.71
CA THR A 117 15.52 3.18 -5.81
C THR A 117 16.45 3.45 -6.97
N ASN A 118 15.97 4.11 -8.03
CA ASN A 118 16.73 4.39 -9.24
C ASN A 118 16.87 5.90 -9.41
N LEU A 119 18.11 6.42 -9.35
CA LEU A 119 18.40 7.85 -9.52
C LEU A 119 17.53 8.76 -8.62
N GLY A 120 17.27 8.34 -7.38
CA GLY A 120 16.46 9.06 -6.40
C GLY A 120 14.97 8.70 -6.39
N SER A 121 14.44 8.03 -7.42
CA SER A 121 13.05 7.58 -7.48
C SER A 121 12.88 6.20 -6.86
N THR A 122 12.05 6.08 -5.82
CA THR A 122 11.71 4.78 -5.23
C THR A 122 10.49 4.18 -5.91
N ILE A 123 10.62 2.95 -6.36
CA ILE A 123 9.63 2.22 -7.14
C ILE A 123 9.38 0.88 -6.44
N TYR A 124 8.11 0.60 -6.19
CA TYR A 124 7.63 -0.70 -5.74
C TYR A 124 7.02 -1.43 -6.92
N GLN A 125 7.39 -2.69 -7.12
CA GLN A 125 6.91 -3.51 -8.22
C GLN A 125 6.40 -4.82 -7.68
N THR A 126 5.33 -5.32 -8.30
CA THR A 126 4.74 -6.61 -8.00
C THR A 126 4.52 -7.42 -9.27
N ASN A 127 4.72 -8.73 -9.17
CA ASN A 127 4.24 -9.70 -10.15
C ASN A 127 3.11 -10.60 -9.59
N ASP A 128 2.63 -10.30 -8.38
CA ASP A 128 1.54 -11.01 -7.72
C ASP A 128 0.19 -10.40 -8.09
N PRO A 129 -0.78 -11.23 -8.53
CA PRO A 129 -2.09 -10.75 -8.99
C PRO A 129 -2.95 -10.18 -7.86
N THR A 130 -2.82 -10.67 -6.63
CA THR A 130 -3.57 -10.15 -5.48
C THR A 130 -3.10 -8.74 -5.13
N LEU A 131 -1.78 -8.53 -5.07
CA LEU A 131 -1.21 -7.20 -4.87
C LEU A 131 -1.53 -6.25 -6.04
N ALA A 132 -1.48 -6.75 -7.28
CA ALA A 132 -1.84 -5.95 -8.45
C ALA A 132 -3.30 -5.47 -8.39
N ASN A 133 -4.24 -6.33 -7.99
CA ASN A 133 -5.63 -5.94 -7.82
C ASN A 133 -5.82 -4.83 -6.78
N ILE A 134 -5.05 -4.87 -5.68
CA ILE A 134 -5.06 -3.81 -4.66
C ILE A 134 -4.57 -2.48 -5.26
N VAL A 135 -3.40 -2.50 -5.94
CA VAL A 135 -2.77 -1.27 -6.48
C VAL A 135 -3.53 -0.69 -7.67
N PHE A 136 -4.19 -1.53 -8.48
CA PHE A 136 -5.06 -1.09 -9.56
C PHE A 136 -6.46 -0.70 -9.09
N GLY A 137 -6.81 -0.97 -7.82
CA GLY A 137 -8.01 -0.44 -7.22
C GLY A 137 -7.92 1.08 -7.11
N GLU A 138 -8.80 1.79 -7.82
CA GLU A 138 -9.00 3.22 -7.61
C GLU A 138 -9.62 3.44 -6.22
N THR A 139 -8.75 3.62 -5.23
CA THR A 139 -9.07 3.78 -3.81
C THR A 139 -8.39 5.04 -3.29
N ASP A 140 -8.62 5.39 -2.02
CA ASP A 140 -7.93 6.52 -1.39
C ASP A 140 -6.40 6.33 -1.30
N PHE A 141 -5.90 5.10 -1.48
CA PHE A 141 -4.47 4.77 -1.38
C PHE A 141 -3.72 4.81 -2.71
N PHE A 142 -4.40 4.48 -3.81
CA PHE A 142 -3.74 4.33 -5.12
C PHE A 142 -4.49 5.09 -6.22
N SER A 143 -3.73 5.86 -6.99
CA SER A 143 -4.24 6.59 -8.14
C SER A 143 -3.14 6.75 -9.19
N LYS A 144 -3.54 6.91 -10.45
CA LYS A 144 -2.60 7.21 -11.53
C LYS A 144 -2.20 8.68 -11.46
N ARG A 145 -0.95 8.93 -11.08
CA ARG A 145 -0.32 10.25 -11.06
C ARG A 145 1.08 10.21 -11.65
N ILE A 146 1.37 11.13 -12.57
CA ILE A 146 2.72 11.35 -13.10
C ILE A 146 3.41 12.34 -12.14
N ILE A 147 4.18 11.77 -11.20
CA ILE A 147 4.92 12.48 -10.15
C ILE A 147 6.32 12.91 -10.60
N ASP A 148 7.00 13.72 -9.78
CA ASP A 148 8.39 14.10 -10.02
C ASP A 148 9.31 12.87 -10.05
N GLY A 149 10.19 12.81 -11.04
CA GLY A 149 11.05 11.64 -11.28
C GLY A 149 10.36 10.47 -12.00
N HIS A 150 9.07 10.57 -12.32
CA HIS A 150 8.40 9.60 -13.19
C HIS A 150 8.94 9.70 -14.63
N PRO A 151 9.19 8.59 -15.36
CA PRO A 151 9.75 8.64 -16.72
C PRO A 151 8.93 9.45 -17.74
N LEU A 152 7.60 9.51 -17.55
CA LEU A 152 6.69 10.31 -18.39
C LEU A 152 6.57 11.78 -17.98
N GLN A 153 7.15 12.20 -16.84
CA GLN A 153 7.05 13.58 -16.34
C GLN A 153 7.50 14.63 -17.38
N PRO A 154 8.61 14.45 -18.12
CA PRO A 154 9.07 15.46 -19.10
C PRO A 154 8.13 15.64 -20.30
N ILE A 155 7.24 14.68 -20.55
CA ILE A 155 6.26 14.71 -21.66
C ILE A 155 4.82 14.81 -21.15
N LYS A 156 4.62 15.10 -19.86
CA LYS A 156 3.30 15.28 -19.27
C LYS A 156 2.57 16.43 -19.97
N ASN A 157 1.34 16.18 -20.43
CA ASN A 157 0.58 17.16 -21.18
C ASN A 157 -0.92 17.00 -20.87
N LYS A 158 -1.55 18.08 -20.37
CA LYS A 158 -2.98 18.10 -20.03
C LYS A 158 -3.89 17.96 -21.26
N GLU A 159 -3.41 18.36 -22.44
CA GLU A 159 -4.14 18.24 -23.70
C GLU A 159 -4.04 16.84 -24.32
N ALA A 160 -3.16 15.98 -23.82
CA ALA A 160 -2.93 14.64 -24.36
C ALA A 160 -3.93 13.57 -23.82
N GLY A 161 -5.08 14.02 -23.31
CA GLY A 161 -6.18 13.16 -22.87
C GLY A 161 -5.80 12.22 -21.73
N VAL A 162 -6.20 10.94 -21.85
CA VAL A 162 -6.14 9.97 -20.74
C VAL A 162 -4.76 9.35 -20.49
N PHE A 163 -3.83 9.42 -21.45
CA PHE A 163 -2.53 8.72 -21.36
C PHE A 163 -1.50 9.51 -20.54
N LEU A 164 -1.29 10.80 -20.86
CA LEU A 164 -0.29 11.67 -20.23
C LEU A 164 -0.87 12.64 -19.19
N GLY A 165 -2.13 12.42 -18.78
CA GLY A 165 -2.81 13.14 -17.70
C GLY A 165 -2.88 12.34 -16.39
N ASP A 166 -3.08 13.05 -15.28
CA ASP A 166 -3.40 12.47 -13.97
C ASP A 166 -4.91 12.25 -13.84
N THR A 167 -5.33 11.22 -13.10
CA THR A 167 -6.75 10.86 -12.97
C THR A 167 -7.61 11.94 -12.28
N ASP A 168 -7.00 12.80 -11.46
CA ASP A 168 -7.71 13.82 -10.69
C ASP A 168 -8.01 15.11 -11.48
N THR A 169 -7.49 15.28 -12.69
CA THR A 169 -7.72 16.51 -13.49
C THR A 169 -9.03 16.50 -14.26
N GLU A 170 -9.60 17.68 -14.48
CA GLU A 170 -10.87 17.84 -15.22
C GLU A 170 -10.75 17.39 -16.68
N GLU A 171 -9.60 17.64 -17.32
CA GLU A 171 -9.34 17.23 -18.70
C GLU A 171 -9.36 15.70 -18.84
N TRP A 172 -8.75 14.99 -17.89
CA TRP A 172 -8.77 13.53 -17.86
C TRP A 172 -10.19 13.00 -17.69
N LYS A 173 -10.97 13.54 -16.74
CA LYS A 173 -12.36 13.13 -16.48
C LYS A 173 -13.26 13.33 -17.71
N VAL A 174 -13.14 14.48 -18.37
CA VAL A 174 -13.90 14.78 -19.60
C VAL A 174 -13.51 13.81 -20.71
N ALA A 175 -12.22 13.61 -20.97
CA ALA A 175 -11.76 12.69 -22.00
C ALA A 175 -12.21 11.25 -21.71
N HIS A 176 -12.01 10.75 -20.48
CA HIS A 176 -12.40 9.40 -20.07
C HIS A 176 -13.91 9.19 -20.08
N LYS A 177 -14.73 10.23 -19.90
CA LYS A 177 -16.20 10.11 -20.03
C LYS A 177 -16.65 9.82 -21.46
N PHE A 178 -16.00 10.42 -22.46
CA PHE A 178 -16.45 10.35 -23.86
C PHE A 178 -15.70 9.31 -24.70
N LEU A 179 -14.53 8.84 -24.25
CA LEU A 179 -13.71 7.88 -24.99
C LEU A 179 -14.28 6.44 -25.01
N PRO A 180 -14.77 5.85 -23.90
CA PRO A 180 -15.19 4.45 -23.85
C PRO A 180 -16.30 4.09 -24.85
N PRO A 181 -17.36 4.90 -25.06
CA PRO A 181 -18.37 4.60 -26.08
C PRO A 181 -17.82 4.52 -27.51
N ALA A 182 -16.73 5.23 -27.81
CA ALA A 182 -16.10 5.22 -29.13
C ALA A 182 -15.13 4.04 -29.33
N LEU A 183 -14.66 3.43 -28.23
CA LEU A 183 -13.69 2.32 -28.25
C LEU A 183 -14.29 0.97 -27.83
N GLY A 184 -15.59 0.93 -27.50
CA GLY A 184 -16.30 -0.30 -27.18
C GLY A 184 -16.55 -1.18 -28.42
N PRO A 185 -16.85 -2.49 -28.22
CA PRO A 185 -17.28 -3.37 -29.29
C PRO A 185 -18.56 -2.82 -29.95
N LYS A 186 -18.65 -2.96 -31.28
CA LYS A 186 -19.84 -2.61 -32.07
C LYS A 186 -20.88 -3.72 -32.06
#